data_AF-E6Y3F8-F1
#
_entry.id   AF-E6Y3F8-F1
#
_cell.length_a   1.000
_cell.length_b   1.000
_cell.length_c   1.000
_cell.angle_alpha   90.00
_cell.angle_beta   90.00
_cell.angle_gamma   90.00
#
_symmetry.space_group_name_H-M   'P 1'
#
loop_
_entity.id
_entity.type
_entity.pdbx_description
1 polymer ?
#
loop_
_entity_poly.entity_id
_entity_poly.type
_entity_poly.pdbx_seq_one_letter_code
_entity_poly.pdbx_strand_id
1 'polypeptide(L)' 'WRKYGQKFVKNSPNPRNYYRCSDSNCDVKKTVERDACDKGIVITSYLGRHN' A
#
# COMPACT_ATOMS: atom_id res chain seq x y z
N TRP A 1 5.38 9.57 -1.55
CA TRP A 1 4.21 8.79 -1.05
C TRP A 1 3.77 9.35 0.29
N ARG A 2 2.50 9.66 0.44
CA ARG A 2 1.87 10.10 1.69
C ARG A 2 0.88 9.03 2.15
N LYS A 3 0.99 8.58 3.41
CA LYS A 3 0.03 7.62 3.99
C LYS A 3 -1.30 8.34 4.17
N TYR A 4 -2.38 7.76 3.67
CA TYR A 4 -3.73 8.31 3.85
C TYR A 4 -4.68 7.34 4.55
N GLY A 5 -4.27 6.08 4.74
CA GLY A 5 -5.09 5.11 5.42
C GLY A 5 -4.33 3.85 5.82
N GLN A 6 -4.96 3.09 6.70
CA GLN A 6 -4.54 1.75 7.10
C GLN A 6 -5.81 0.93 7.36
N LYS A 7 -5.81 -0.33 6.92
CA LYS A 7 -6.87 -1.29 7.26
C LYS A 7 -6.28 -2.62 7.69
N PHE A 8 -6.93 -3.26 8.65
CA PHE A 8 -6.67 -4.67 8.96
C PHE A 8 -7.26 -5.55 7.85
N VAL A 9 -6.50 -6.54 7.40
CA VAL A 9 -6.92 -7.45 6.34
C VAL A 9 -7.38 -8.75 6.98
N LYS A 10 -8.56 -9.24 6.57
CA LYS A 10 -9.06 -10.53 7.03
C LYS A 10 -8.07 -11.62 6.63
N ASN A 11 -7.70 -12.48 7.58
CA ASN A 11 -6.72 -13.55 7.41
C ASN A 11 -5.26 -13.10 7.23
N SER A 12 -4.90 -11.84 7.54
CA SER A 12 -3.51 -11.42 7.67
C SER A 12 -3.24 -10.86 9.06
N PRO A 13 -2.15 -11.29 9.73
CA PRO A 13 -1.73 -10.68 11.00
C PRO A 13 -1.15 -9.27 10.79
N ASN A 14 -0.90 -8.87 9.54
CA ASN A 14 -0.26 -7.60 9.19
C ASN A 14 -1.29 -6.61 8.63
N PRO A 15 -1.22 -5.32 9.01
CA PRO A 15 -2.09 -4.31 8.43
C PRO A 15 -1.69 -3.97 6.99
N ARG A 16 -2.68 -3.65 6.16
CA ARG A 16 -2.48 -3.05 4.82
C ARG A 16 -2.48 -1.54 4.94
N ASN A 17 -1.41 -0.92 4.46
CA ASN A 17 -1.21 0.52 4.44
C ASN A 17 -1.53 1.08 3.06
N TYR A 18 -2.16 2.26 3.04
CA TYR A 18 -2.60 2.93 1.82
C TYR A 18 -1.85 4.25 1.66
N TYR A 19 -1.27 4.44 0.49
CA TYR A 19 -0.48 5.62 0.15
C TYR A 19 -0.94 6.23 -1.16
N ARG A 20 -0.86 7.55 -1.24
CA ARG A 20 -1.04 8.32 -2.46
C ARG A 20 0.28 8.99 -2.84
N CYS A 21 0.46 9.34 -4.11
CA CYS A 21 1.62 10.12 -4.54
C CYS A 21 1.69 11.45 -3.75
N SER A 22 2.91 11.95 -3.55
CA SER A 22 3.11 13.23 -2.88
C SER A 22 2.93 14.42 -3.83
N ASP A 23 3.05 14.17 -5.14
CA ASP A 23 2.87 15.16 -6.19
C ASP A 23 1.39 15.59 -6.26
N SER A 24 1.15 16.91 -6.38
CA SER A 24 -0.17 17.53 -6.40
C SER A 24 -1.01 17.15 -7.62
N ASN A 25 -0.39 16.78 -8.74
CA ASN A 25 -1.10 16.44 -9.98
C ASN A 25 -1.00 14.94 -10.31
N CYS A 26 -0.83 14.11 -9.28
CA CYS A 26 -0.61 12.68 -9.45
C CYS A 26 -1.62 11.84 -8.66
N ASP A 27 -2.44 11.10 -9.40
CA ASP A 27 -3.47 10.21 -8.85
C ASP A 27 -2.97 8.80 -8.51
N VAL A 28 -1.66 8.55 -8.67
CA VAL A 28 -1.08 7.24 -8.40
C VAL A 28 -1.23 6.90 -6.92
N LYS A 29 -1.74 5.70 -6.67
CA LYS A 29 -1.90 5.12 -5.34
C LYS A 29 -1.06 3.87 -5.23
N LYS A 30 -0.67 3.51 -4.02
CA LYS A 30 -0.13 2.18 -3.75
C LYS A 30 -0.64 1.64 -2.42
N THR A 31 -0.76 0.34 -2.35
CA THR A 31 -0.97 -0.40 -1.11
C THR A 31 0.31 -1.14 -0.75
N VAL A 32 0.62 -1.18 0.54
CA VAL A 32 1.76 -1.93 1.08
C VAL A 32 1.25 -2.83 2.19
N GLU A 33 1.53 -4.11 2.10
CA GLU A 33 1.26 -5.09 3.14
C GLU A 33 2.42 -6.09 3.23
N ARG A 34 2.42 -6.88 4.29
CA ARG A 34 3.31 -8.04 4.40
C ARG A 34 2.51 -9.30 4.11
N ASP A 35 3.18 -10.28 3.52
CA ASP A 35 2.58 -11.58 3.31
C ASP A 35 2.13 -12.19 4.65
N ALA A 36 1.06 -12.98 4.60
CA ALA A 36 0.47 -13.57 5.80
C ALA A 36 1.31 -14.74 6.33
N CYS A 37 1.98 -15.47 5.44
CA CYS A 37 2.79 -16.64 5.75
C CYS A 37 4.26 -16.27 6.00
N ASP A 38 4.81 -15.35 5.19
CA ASP A 38 6.21 -14.92 5.30
C ASP A 38 6.33 -13.41 5.59
N LYS A 39 6.68 -13.08 6.85
CA LYS A 39 6.87 -11.68 7.29
C LYS A 39 8.05 -10.98 6.63
N GLY A 40 8.94 -11.71 5.96
CA GLY A 40 10.04 -11.17 5.15
C GLY A 40 9.58 -10.66 3.79
N ILE A 41 8.43 -11.12 3.30
CA ILE A 41 7.87 -10.70 2.01
C ILE A 41 6.98 -9.47 2.20
N VAL A 42 7.29 -8.42 1.43
CA VAL A 42 6.50 -7.19 1.35
C VAL A 42 5.80 -7.13 0.01
N ILE A 43 4.48 -7.15 0.03
CA ILE A 43 3.64 -7.05 -1.15
C ILE A 43 3.28 -5.57 -1.35
N THR A 44 3.66 -5.04 -2.52
CA THR A 44 3.33 -3.67 -2.91
C THR A 44 2.56 -3.67 -4.22
N SER A 45 1.39 -3.05 -4.23
CA SER A 45 0.54 -2.93 -5.43
C SER A 45 0.39 -1.46 -5.79
N TYR A 46 0.64 -1.12 -7.05
CA TYR A 46 0.52 0.24 -7.58
C TYR A 46 -0.74 0.36 -8.45
N LEU A 47 -1.43 1.48 -8.34
CA LEU A 47 -2.59 1.81 -9.16
C LEU A 47 -2.33 3.15 -9.86
N GLY A 48 -2.36 3.13 -11.19
CA GLY A 48 -2.06 4.28 -12.04
C GLY A 48 -0.60 4.34 -12.49
N ARG A 49 -0.26 5.39 -13.23
CA ARG A 49 1.09 5.67 -13.75
C ARG A 49 1.45 7.12 -13.47
N HIS A 50 2.73 7.35 -13.14
CA HIS A 50 3.25 8.72 -13.02
C HIS A 50 3.39 9.34 -14.42
N ASN A 51 3.07 10.62 -14.53
CA ASN A 51 3.35 11.42 -15.72
C ASN A 51 4.77 11.99 -15.65
#